data_AF-A0A834W370-F1
#
_entry.id   AF-A0A834W370-F1
#
_cell.length_a   1.000
_cell.length_b   1.000
_cell.length_c   1.000
_cell.angle_alpha   90.00
_cell.angle_beta   90.00
_cell.angle_gamma   90.00
#
_symmetry.space_group_name_H-M   'P 1'
#
loop_
_entity.id
_entity.type
_entity.pdbx_description
1 polymer ?
#
loop_
_entity_poly.entity_id
_entity_poly.type
_entity_poly.pdbx_seq_one_letter_code
_entity_poly.pdbx_strand_id
1 'polypeptide(L)'
;MADSIESSTSSSLPTTARDPSTVIHPRREPFEHGLLPLPKLIFSDPMQSLIPLKQKLLELSANQRVDSAAISEVLQISTNHAGLVLDTLASVLHSETEPLVTAKPGEIDSFGADVNDLVLFLYIQSYKKLLPRTHKDSAAVADVWPSTSAFDGYLSALSPLQLVRSNSRRFMPSQADEEAHQLSYLQKHMANILSLLAEPVEGEGEESLVLTMDRFEHLGFLIQFGDKGFEGSSLSQSSPFFANSDPDMPAVPVPAAQVHDWLVQCIASALEYISERVSSKENGPTNASDQDVPMTDACTNSVKVSTSTRGPCFIEGISKSSNVKLASEIKGSSVKVLNCHESSIYILAPLRYATVYGCSDATIVLGAVGKAVRVEHCERVHVIVAAKRICIANCRECVFFLGVNQQPLIVGDNHKLQVAPYNTFYPQLEEHMSEVGILPTVNRWDEPLALGMVDPHDSLSHPAGVSDVQAESAIRVDPDQFTNFLV
;
A
#
# COMPACT_ATOMS: atom_id res chain seq x y z
N MET A 1 39.71 50.86 -40.28
CA MET A 1 39.77 49.85 -39.21
C MET A 1 38.86 50.34 -38.11
N ALA A 2 37.68 49.75 -38.01
CA ALA A 2 36.68 50.06 -37.00
C ALA A 2 36.54 48.81 -36.15
N ASP A 3 36.96 48.89 -34.90
CA ASP A 3 36.77 47.82 -33.91
C ASP A 3 35.39 47.96 -33.27
N SER A 4 34.66 46.86 -33.26
CA SER A 4 33.33 46.73 -32.66
C SER A 4 33.47 45.92 -31.38
N ILE A 5 32.88 46.45 -30.31
CA ILE A 5 32.77 45.84 -28.98
C ILE A 5 31.70 44.75 -29.04
N GLU A 6 32.04 43.52 -28.62
CA GLU A 6 31.03 42.47 -28.35
C GLU A 6 31.02 42.09 -26.87
N SER A 7 29.79 42.04 -26.37
CA SER A 7 29.35 41.85 -24.99
C SER A 7 29.38 40.39 -24.55
N SER A 8 29.71 40.20 -23.28
CA SER A 8 29.62 38.98 -22.48
C SER A 8 28.24 38.31 -22.53
N THR A 9 28.19 37.08 -23.03
CA THR A 9 27.05 36.17 -22.88
C THR A 9 27.27 35.27 -21.68
N SER A 10 26.41 35.43 -20.67
CA SER A 10 26.22 34.50 -19.58
C SER A 10 25.81 33.13 -20.12
N SER A 11 26.57 32.10 -19.76
CA SER A 11 26.23 30.71 -20.07
C SER A 11 25.00 30.28 -19.27
N SER A 12 23.86 30.20 -19.95
CA SER A 12 22.69 29.48 -19.46
C SER A 12 23.02 27.99 -19.33
N LEU A 13 22.72 27.41 -18.16
CA LEU A 13 22.78 25.95 -17.95
C LEU A 13 21.91 25.24 -19.00
N PRO A 14 22.35 24.10 -19.55
CA PRO A 14 21.51 23.30 -20.43
C PRO A 14 20.38 22.68 -19.59
N THR A 15 19.14 22.95 -19.97
CA THR A 15 17.97 22.19 -19.56
C THR A 15 18.13 20.76 -20.05
N THR A 16 18.67 19.90 -19.18
CA THR A 16 18.78 18.47 -19.45
C THR A 16 17.38 17.89 -19.57
N ALA A 17 17.10 17.24 -20.70
CA ALA A 17 15.95 16.36 -20.84
C ALA A 17 16.04 15.31 -19.72
N ARG A 18 15.14 15.39 -18.72
CA ARG A 18 15.11 14.48 -17.56
C ARG A 18 14.95 13.04 -18.05
N ASP A 19 15.92 12.18 -17.75
CA ASP A 19 15.92 10.78 -18.17
C ASP A 19 14.83 10.02 -17.36
N PRO A 20 13.80 9.44 -18.00
CA PRO A 20 12.69 8.76 -17.32
C PRO A 20 13.12 7.55 -16.48
N SER A 21 14.35 7.06 -16.67
CA SER A 21 14.96 6.01 -15.84
C SER A 21 15.27 6.43 -14.39
N THR A 22 15.19 7.74 -14.06
CA THR A 22 15.60 8.28 -12.75
C THR A 22 14.45 8.81 -11.89
N VAL A 23 13.20 8.66 -12.33
CA VAL A 23 12.03 9.13 -11.55
C VAL A 23 11.79 8.18 -10.37
N ILE A 24 11.76 8.72 -9.16
CA ILE A 24 11.45 8.00 -7.93
C ILE A 24 9.93 7.86 -7.77
N HIS A 25 9.49 6.67 -7.37
CA HIS A 25 8.10 6.37 -7.02
C HIS A 25 8.06 5.69 -5.66
N PRO A 26 7.03 5.96 -4.83
CA PRO A 26 6.80 5.18 -3.61
C PRO A 26 6.27 3.79 -3.97
N ARG A 27 6.69 2.77 -3.24
CA ARG A 27 6.01 1.47 -3.22
C ARG A 27 4.76 1.60 -2.36
N ARG A 28 3.61 1.25 -2.91
CA ARG A 28 2.31 1.49 -2.28
C ARG A 28 1.94 0.40 -1.30
N GLU A 29 2.46 -0.79 -1.53
CA GLU A 29 2.11 -2.03 -0.85
C GLU A 29 2.32 -1.94 0.67
N PRO A 30 3.44 -1.41 1.20
CA PRO A 30 3.61 -1.24 2.64
C PRO A 30 2.57 -0.31 3.27
N PHE A 31 2.20 0.78 2.58
CA PHE A 31 1.21 1.75 3.06
C PHE A 31 -0.23 1.25 2.94
N GLU A 32 -0.52 0.36 1.97
CA GLU A 32 -1.88 -0.09 1.68
C GLU A 32 -2.22 -1.42 2.35
N HIS A 33 -1.27 -2.35 2.44
CA HIS A 33 -1.48 -3.72 2.93
C HIS A 33 -0.65 -4.05 4.19
N GLY A 34 0.31 -3.19 4.56
CA GLY A 34 1.25 -3.43 5.65
C GLY A 34 0.87 -2.81 7.01
N LEU A 35 -0.17 -1.98 7.07
CA LEU A 35 -0.57 -1.33 8.32
C LEU A 35 -1.36 -2.29 9.21
N LEU A 36 -0.98 -2.37 10.49
CA LEU A 36 -1.59 -3.20 11.52
C LEU A 36 -2.15 -2.30 12.64
N PRO A 37 -3.42 -2.49 13.04
CA PRO A 37 -4.08 -1.72 14.11
C PRO A 37 -3.66 -2.23 15.50
N LEU A 38 -2.35 -2.41 15.73
CA LEU A 38 -1.81 -2.88 17.00
C LEU A 38 -1.20 -1.69 17.75
N PRO A 39 -1.77 -1.27 18.90
CA PRO A 39 -1.29 -0.08 19.62
C PRO A 39 0.20 -0.11 19.96
N LYS A 40 0.74 -1.30 20.22
CA LYS A 40 2.16 -1.52 20.55
C LYS A 40 3.11 -1.33 19.37
N LEU A 41 2.59 -1.22 18.15
CA LEU A 41 3.38 -0.91 16.95
C LEU A 41 3.35 0.58 16.59
N ILE A 42 2.52 1.39 17.26
CA ILE A 42 2.37 2.81 16.98
C ILE A 42 3.19 3.59 18.02
N PHE A 43 4.29 4.19 17.57
CA PHE A 43 5.20 4.95 18.42
C PHE A 43 4.91 6.44 18.35
N SER A 44 4.83 7.12 19.50
CA SER A 44 4.66 8.58 19.57
C SER A 44 5.91 9.34 19.10
N ASP A 45 7.09 8.83 19.45
CA ASP A 45 8.38 9.24 18.90
C ASP A 45 9.07 8.01 18.31
N PRO A 46 8.96 7.79 16.99
CA PRO A 46 9.57 6.65 16.32
C PRO A 46 11.07 6.58 16.50
N MET A 47 11.79 7.72 16.55
CA MET A 47 13.25 7.71 16.62
C MET A 47 13.75 7.30 18.00
N GLN A 48 13.20 7.90 19.06
CA GLN A 48 13.55 7.53 20.44
C GLN A 48 13.17 6.08 20.77
N SER A 49 12.11 5.56 20.14
CA SER A 49 11.62 4.20 20.41
C SER A 49 12.35 3.14 19.58
N LEU A 50 12.54 3.37 18.28
CA LEU A 50 13.02 2.35 17.35
C LEU A 50 14.53 2.16 17.35
N ILE A 51 15.34 3.17 17.70
CA ILE A 51 16.79 3.02 17.82
C ILE A 51 17.17 1.97 18.89
N PRO A 52 16.73 2.09 20.16
CA PRO A 52 17.05 1.08 21.18
C PRO A 52 16.38 -0.26 20.89
N LEU A 53 15.24 -0.26 20.20
CA LEU A 53 14.53 -1.47 19.78
C LEU A 53 15.33 -2.23 18.72
N LYS A 54 15.86 -1.53 17.71
CA LYS A 54 16.77 -2.09 16.70
C LYS A 54 17.99 -2.74 17.34
N GLN A 55 18.61 -2.08 18.33
CA GLN A 55 19.76 -2.63 19.05
C GLN A 55 19.41 -3.95 19.76
N LYS A 56 18.30 -3.99 20.49
CA LYS A 56 17.81 -5.22 21.15
C LYS A 56 17.48 -6.33 20.15
N LEU A 57 16.87 -5.99 19.01
CA LEU A 57 16.60 -6.96 17.95
C LEU A 57 17.91 -7.53 17.38
N LEU A 58 18.93 -6.69 17.17
CA LEU A 58 20.24 -7.15 16.71
C LEU A 58 20.93 -8.07 17.73
N GLU A 59 20.82 -7.78 19.03
CA GLU A 59 21.36 -8.62 20.11
C GLU A 59 20.70 -10.00 20.16
N LEU A 60 19.40 -10.09 19.85
CA LEU A 60 18.65 -11.34 19.78
C LEU A 60 18.68 -12.02 18.41
N SER A 61 19.23 -11.34 17.39
CA SER A 61 19.22 -11.83 16.00
C SER A 61 20.31 -12.86 15.74
N ALA A 62 20.02 -13.82 14.85
CA ALA A 62 21.03 -14.64 14.20
C ALA A 62 21.13 -14.20 12.73
N ASN A 63 22.32 -13.80 12.28
CA ASN A 63 22.55 -13.27 10.92
C ASN A 63 21.62 -12.07 10.57
N GLN A 64 21.42 -11.16 11.51
CA GLN A 64 20.52 -9.99 11.36
C GLN A 64 19.04 -10.35 11.10
N ARG A 65 18.64 -11.60 11.38
CA ARG A 65 17.24 -12.03 11.30
C ARG A 65 16.65 -12.34 12.67
N VAL A 66 15.38 -12.00 12.84
CA VAL A 66 14.62 -12.16 14.08
C VAL A 66 13.33 -12.97 13.84
N ASP A 67 13.04 -13.87 14.77
CA ASP A 67 11.85 -14.72 14.75
C ASP A 67 10.68 -14.09 15.54
N SER A 68 9.54 -14.78 15.57
CA SER A 68 8.35 -14.32 16.29
C SER A 68 8.58 -14.21 17.81
N ALA A 69 9.46 -15.03 18.38
CA ALA A 69 9.79 -15.02 19.81
C ALA A 69 10.57 -13.75 20.19
N ALA A 70 11.62 -13.42 19.43
CA ALA A 70 12.39 -12.20 19.63
C ALA A 70 11.54 -10.94 19.45
N ILE A 71 10.68 -10.92 18.43
CA ILE A 71 9.74 -9.80 18.20
C ILE A 71 8.74 -9.67 19.37
N SER A 72 8.19 -10.79 19.84
CA SER A 72 7.26 -10.84 20.97
C SER A 72 7.89 -10.28 22.24
N GLU A 73 9.13 -10.64 22.53
CA GLU A 73 9.89 -10.17 23.69
C GLU A 73 10.18 -8.66 23.61
N VAL A 74 10.71 -8.21 22.47
CA VAL A 74 11.15 -6.82 22.31
C VAL A 74 9.98 -5.84 22.25
N LEU A 75 8.91 -6.18 21.52
CA LEU A 75 7.72 -5.33 21.38
C LEU A 75 6.72 -5.52 22.53
N GLN A 76 6.93 -6.52 23.40
CA GLN A 76 6.02 -6.89 24.48
C GLN A 76 4.59 -7.16 23.97
N ILE A 77 4.50 -7.91 22.87
CA ILE A 77 3.25 -8.37 22.25
C ILE A 77 3.16 -9.90 22.36
N SER A 78 1.96 -10.46 22.17
CA SER A 78 1.81 -11.92 22.15
C SER A 78 2.56 -12.53 20.95
N THR A 79 3.01 -13.77 21.09
CA THR A 79 3.68 -14.51 20.00
C THR A 79 2.78 -14.61 18.75
N ASN A 80 1.47 -14.71 18.94
CA ASN A 80 0.51 -14.69 17.82
C ASN A 80 0.50 -13.34 17.08
N HIS A 81 0.59 -12.21 17.80
CA HIS A 81 0.71 -10.90 17.16
C HIS A 81 2.09 -10.69 16.52
N ALA A 82 3.16 -11.27 17.08
CA ALA A 82 4.47 -11.26 16.46
C ALA A 82 4.50 -12.07 15.15
N GLY A 83 3.88 -13.25 15.13
CA GLY A 83 3.68 -14.04 13.90
C GLY A 83 2.86 -13.25 12.86
N LEU A 84 1.82 -12.54 13.29
CA LEU A 84 1.07 -11.64 12.41
C LEU A 84 1.94 -10.52 11.82
N VAL A 85 2.87 -9.93 12.60
CA VAL A 85 3.82 -8.93 12.10
C VAL A 85 4.69 -9.54 10.98
N LEU A 86 5.23 -10.74 11.19
CA LEU A 86 6.02 -11.45 10.18
C LEU A 86 5.21 -11.77 8.91
N ASP A 87 4.01 -12.34 9.09
CA ASP A 87 3.08 -12.64 7.98
C ASP A 87 2.77 -11.39 7.15
N THR A 88 2.55 -10.26 7.84
CA THR A 88 2.22 -8.99 7.20
C THR A 88 3.42 -8.42 6.47
N LEU A 89 4.60 -8.42 7.09
CA LEU A 89 5.84 -7.97 6.47
C LEU A 89 6.15 -8.80 5.20
N ALA A 90 6.07 -10.13 5.28
CA ALA A 90 6.24 -11.03 4.14
C ALA A 90 5.27 -10.71 2.97
N SER A 91 4.05 -10.27 3.31
CA SER A 91 3.05 -9.88 2.32
C SER A 91 3.37 -8.56 1.62
N VAL A 92 4.20 -7.69 2.17
CA VAL A 92 4.53 -6.37 1.57
C VAL A 92 5.98 -6.22 1.10
N LEU A 93 6.86 -7.18 1.42
CA LEU A 93 8.21 -7.24 0.87
C LEU A 93 8.18 -7.35 -0.66
N HIS A 94 9.02 -6.55 -1.30
CA HIS A 94 9.09 -6.41 -2.76
C HIS A 94 9.92 -7.53 -3.41
N SER A 95 10.98 -8.01 -2.75
CA SER A 95 11.84 -9.07 -3.26
C SER A 95 11.13 -10.42 -3.21
N GLU A 96 11.02 -11.07 -4.37
CA GLU A 96 10.40 -12.40 -4.49
C GLU A 96 11.35 -13.53 -4.10
N THR A 97 12.67 -13.26 -4.09
CA THR A 97 13.70 -14.22 -3.67
C THR A 97 13.91 -14.24 -2.16
N GLU A 98 13.23 -13.34 -1.43
CA GLU A 98 13.37 -13.24 0.01
C GLU A 98 12.79 -14.51 0.70
N PRO A 99 13.52 -15.14 1.64
CA PRO A 99 13.10 -16.40 2.26
C PRO A 99 11.75 -16.34 3.00
N LEU A 100 11.45 -15.25 3.71
CA LEU A 100 10.17 -15.02 4.39
C LEU A 100 8.98 -14.98 3.42
N VAL A 101 9.18 -14.45 2.20
CA VAL A 101 8.16 -14.41 1.14
C VAL A 101 7.84 -15.80 0.59
N THR A 102 8.88 -16.61 0.36
CA THR A 102 8.79 -17.94 -0.24
C THR A 102 8.44 -19.04 0.77
N ALA A 103 8.58 -18.76 2.07
CA ALA A 103 8.23 -19.67 3.15
C ALA A 103 6.78 -20.13 3.07
N LYS A 104 6.58 -21.43 3.34
CA LYS A 104 5.24 -22.00 3.46
C LYS A 104 4.58 -21.57 4.77
N PRO A 105 3.24 -21.58 4.85
CA PRO A 105 2.53 -21.35 6.10
C PRO A 105 3.06 -22.27 7.21
N GLY A 106 3.54 -21.68 8.32
CA GLY A 106 4.12 -22.41 9.46
C GLY A 106 5.65 -22.53 9.47
N GLU A 107 6.34 -22.20 8.37
CA GLU A 107 7.82 -22.19 8.30
C GLU A 107 8.41 -20.77 8.48
N ILE A 108 7.57 -19.75 8.51
CA ILE A 108 7.94 -18.32 8.54
C ILE A 108 8.85 -17.99 9.73
N ASP A 109 8.55 -18.55 10.91
CA ASP A 109 9.35 -18.33 12.13
C ASP A 109 10.77 -18.92 12.03
N SER A 110 11.00 -19.93 11.19
CA SER A 110 12.33 -20.52 11.01
C SER A 110 13.26 -19.67 10.15
N PHE A 111 12.70 -18.88 9.24
CA PHE A 111 13.46 -17.96 8.40
C PHE A 111 13.69 -16.61 9.08
N GLY A 112 12.66 -16.09 9.78
CA GLY A 112 12.73 -14.80 10.45
C GLY A 112 12.82 -13.60 9.49
N ALA A 113 12.51 -12.42 10.01
CA ALA A 113 12.58 -11.17 9.26
C ALA A 113 13.96 -10.51 9.42
N ASP A 114 14.44 -9.88 8.35
CA ASP A 114 15.58 -8.97 8.44
C ASP A 114 15.25 -7.79 9.39
N VAL A 115 16.18 -7.46 10.27
CA VAL A 115 15.97 -6.40 11.27
C VAL A 115 15.78 -5.03 10.61
N ASN A 116 16.46 -4.73 9.51
CA ASN A 116 16.31 -3.44 8.84
C ASN A 116 14.93 -3.32 8.18
N ASP A 117 14.47 -4.36 7.48
CA ASP A 117 13.12 -4.40 6.89
C ASP A 117 12.04 -4.30 7.97
N LEU A 118 12.22 -4.99 9.10
CA LEU A 118 11.29 -4.94 10.22
C LEU A 118 11.24 -3.52 10.84
N VAL A 119 12.38 -2.86 11.03
CA VAL A 119 12.41 -1.50 11.59
C VAL A 119 11.73 -0.50 10.65
N LEU A 120 11.95 -0.62 9.33
CA LEU A 120 11.23 0.20 8.34
C LEU A 120 9.72 -0.08 8.38
N PHE A 121 9.33 -1.35 8.47
CA PHE A 121 7.93 -1.76 8.61
C PHE A 121 7.28 -1.21 9.87
N LEU A 122 7.98 -1.21 11.00
CA LEU A 122 7.51 -0.63 12.26
C LEU A 122 7.41 0.90 12.19
N TYR A 123 8.34 1.56 11.51
CA TYR A 123 8.33 3.01 11.35
C TYR A 123 7.08 3.50 10.60
N ILE A 124 6.71 2.81 9.51
CA ILE A 124 5.55 3.17 8.69
C ILE A 124 4.19 2.90 9.35
N GLN A 125 4.14 2.18 10.48
CA GLN A 125 2.87 1.97 11.21
C GLN A 125 2.26 3.29 11.70
N SER A 126 3.06 4.35 11.80
CA SER A 126 2.62 5.72 12.12
C SER A 126 2.00 6.47 10.93
N TYR A 127 2.03 5.91 9.72
CA TYR A 127 1.51 6.55 8.52
C TYR A 127 0.00 6.74 8.59
N LYS A 128 -0.46 7.95 8.25
CA LYS A 128 -1.89 8.29 8.15
C LYS A 128 -2.31 8.39 6.69
N LYS A 129 -3.34 7.64 6.32
CA LYS A 129 -3.92 7.64 4.98
C LYS A 129 -4.66 8.97 4.73
N LEU A 130 -4.70 9.39 3.48
CA LEU A 130 -5.52 10.52 3.06
C LEU A 130 -7.00 10.26 3.35
N LEU A 131 -7.62 11.18 4.10
CA LEU A 131 -9.06 11.24 4.24
C LEU A 131 -9.69 12.08 3.12
N PRO A 132 -10.85 11.69 2.59
CA PRO A 132 -11.67 12.53 1.71
C PRO A 132 -11.93 13.93 2.34
N ARG A 133 -11.29 15.00 1.83
CA ARG A 133 -11.44 16.38 2.34
C ARG A 133 -12.77 17.00 1.90
N THR A 134 -13.62 17.43 2.83
CA THR A 134 -14.85 18.19 2.49
C THR A 134 -14.65 19.70 2.30
N HIS A 135 -13.45 20.27 2.47
CA HIS A 135 -13.25 21.73 2.42
C HIS A 135 -11.99 22.22 1.66
N LYS A 136 -12.06 23.48 1.22
CA LYS A 136 -11.48 24.01 -0.04
C LYS A 136 -10.14 24.76 0.04
N ASP A 137 -9.41 24.76 1.15
CA ASP A 137 -8.22 25.60 1.30
C ASP A 137 -6.94 24.78 1.52
N SER A 138 -6.03 24.82 0.54
CA SER A 138 -4.92 23.86 0.35
C SER A 138 -3.52 24.34 0.75
N ALA A 139 -3.36 25.49 1.41
CA ALA A 139 -2.04 26.14 1.52
C ALA A 139 -1.35 26.12 2.91
N ALA A 140 -1.90 25.46 3.94
CA ALA A 140 -1.39 25.57 5.31
C ALA A 140 -1.01 24.24 6.00
N VAL A 141 -0.75 23.18 5.24
CA VAL A 141 -0.78 21.80 5.77
C VAL A 141 0.39 20.98 5.26
N ALA A 142 1.52 20.99 5.99
CA ALA A 142 2.57 19.99 5.81
C ALA A 142 2.59 18.97 6.96
N ASP A 143 2.19 19.37 8.18
CA ASP A 143 2.54 18.58 9.36
C ASP A 143 1.41 18.14 10.28
N VAL A 144 0.18 18.63 10.10
CA VAL A 144 -0.96 18.25 10.94
C VAL A 144 -2.24 18.41 10.12
N TRP A 145 -2.78 17.34 9.54
CA TRP A 145 -4.13 17.41 8.97
C TRP A 145 -4.89 16.09 8.86
N PRO A 146 -6.00 15.97 9.62
CA PRO A 146 -6.30 16.67 10.87
C PRO A 146 -6.13 15.74 12.08
N SER A 147 -5.50 16.25 13.13
CA SER A 147 -5.65 15.69 14.47
C SER A 147 -7.09 15.86 14.95
N THR A 148 -7.62 14.80 15.57
CA THR A 148 -8.63 14.75 16.64
C THR A 148 -9.64 15.90 16.78
N SER A 149 -10.91 15.54 16.53
CA SER A 149 -12.16 16.29 16.79
C SER A 149 -12.33 17.56 15.94
N ALA A 150 -13.32 17.65 15.04
CA ALA A 150 -14.74 17.65 15.39
C ALA A 150 -15.68 17.07 14.31
N PHE A 151 -15.21 16.13 13.48
CA PHE A 151 -16.10 15.30 12.64
C PHE A 151 -15.66 13.84 12.63
N ASP A 152 -15.59 13.30 13.83
CA ASP A 152 -15.31 11.90 14.15
C ASP A 152 -16.55 11.02 13.99
N GLY A 153 -17.21 11.10 12.83
CA GLY A 153 -18.49 10.40 12.67
C GLY A 153 -19.12 10.38 11.29
N TYR A 154 -18.54 10.99 10.26
CA TYR A 154 -19.25 11.11 8.97
C TYR A 154 -18.98 10.01 7.94
N LEU A 155 -18.01 9.11 8.14
CA LEU A 155 -17.89 7.89 7.32
C LEU A 155 -18.45 6.66 8.03
N SER A 156 -18.46 6.65 9.37
CA SER A 156 -19.12 5.60 10.16
C SER A 156 -20.66 5.76 10.21
N ALA A 157 -21.19 6.97 10.02
CA ALA A 157 -22.64 7.25 10.08
C ALA A 157 -23.35 7.34 8.71
N LEU A 158 -22.64 7.38 7.59
CA LEU A 158 -23.28 7.38 6.28
C LEU A 158 -23.32 5.94 5.75
N SER A 159 -24.51 5.35 5.64
CA SER A 159 -24.70 4.21 4.74
C SER A 159 -24.20 4.60 3.35
N PRO A 160 -23.55 3.72 2.57
CA PRO A 160 -23.15 3.94 1.18
C PRO A 160 -24.20 4.66 0.31
N LEU A 161 -25.50 4.44 0.58
CA LEU A 161 -26.62 5.14 -0.06
C LEU A 161 -26.62 6.68 0.11
N GLN A 162 -26.02 7.22 1.17
CA GLN A 162 -25.86 8.67 1.36
C GLN A 162 -24.64 9.24 0.62
N LEU A 163 -23.65 8.39 0.29
CA LEU A 163 -22.57 8.75 -0.63
C LEU A 163 -23.10 8.95 -2.06
N VAL A 164 -24.15 8.19 -2.43
CA VAL A 164 -24.79 8.21 -3.76
C VAL A 164 -25.65 9.46 -4.01
N ARG A 165 -26.24 10.07 -2.97
CA ARG A 165 -27.08 11.29 -3.14
C ARG A 165 -26.27 12.58 -3.24
N SER A 166 -25.02 12.56 -2.81
CA SER A 166 -24.08 13.64 -3.08
C SER A 166 -23.46 13.39 -4.45
N ASN A 167 -23.66 14.30 -5.41
CA ASN A 167 -22.92 14.34 -6.69
C ASN A 167 -21.43 14.66 -6.46
N SER A 168 -20.76 13.84 -5.65
CA SER A 168 -19.45 14.08 -5.03
C SER A 168 -18.35 13.26 -5.69
N ARG A 169 -18.29 13.25 -7.03
CA ARG A 169 -17.08 12.81 -7.76
C ARG A 169 -15.83 13.66 -7.45
N ARG A 170 -15.92 14.66 -6.57
CA ARG A 170 -14.85 15.61 -6.23
C ARG A 170 -14.10 15.31 -4.93
N PHE A 171 -14.36 14.18 -4.27
CA PHE A 171 -13.94 13.99 -2.87
C PHE A 171 -13.06 12.77 -2.59
N MET A 172 -12.85 11.85 -3.54
CA MET A 172 -11.88 10.77 -3.39
C MET A 172 -10.51 11.19 -3.92
N PRO A 173 -9.41 11.00 -3.15
CA PRO A 173 -8.06 11.25 -3.64
C PRO A 173 -7.79 10.45 -4.91
N SER A 174 -7.27 11.11 -5.94
CA SER A 174 -6.83 10.42 -7.15
C SER A 174 -5.57 9.59 -6.89
N GLN A 175 -5.23 8.70 -7.83
CA GLN A 175 -3.98 7.93 -7.78
C GLN A 175 -2.74 8.83 -7.64
N ALA A 176 -2.77 10.00 -8.27
CA ALA A 176 -1.69 10.99 -8.22
C ALA A 176 -1.64 11.67 -6.84
N ASP A 177 -2.80 11.92 -6.21
CA ASP A 177 -2.88 12.50 -4.87
C ASP A 177 -2.36 11.52 -3.81
N GLU A 178 -2.72 10.23 -3.91
CA GLU A 178 -2.18 9.18 -3.03
C GLU A 178 -0.65 9.07 -3.14
N GLU A 179 -0.14 9.07 -4.37
CA GLU A 179 1.30 8.98 -4.64
C GLU A 179 2.05 10.22 -4.16
N ALA A 180 1.51 11.42 -4.41
CA ALA A 180 2.08 12.67 -3.93
C ALA A 180 2.11 12.69 -2.40
N HIS A 181 1.05 12.25 -1.73
CA HIS A 181 1.01 12.21 -0.27
C HIS A 181 2.00 11.21 0.34
N GLN A 182 2.15 10.04 -0.27
CA GLN A 182 3.19 9.08 0.13
C GLN A 182 4.60 9.66 -0.06
N LEU A 183 4.85 10.33 -1.18
CA LEU A 183 6.12 11.02 -1.43
C LEU A 183 6.37 12.15 -0.43
N SER A 184 5.37 12.96 -0.09
CA SER A 184 5.49 14.01 0.93
C SER A 184 5.77 13.43 2.32
N TYR A 185 5.13 12.31 2.68
CA TYR A 185 5.45 11.59 3.90
C TYR A 185 6.92 11.13 3.89
N LEU A 186 7.36 10.47 2.81
CA LEU A 186 8.75 10.03 2.69
C LEU A 186 9.73 11.21 2.73
N GLN A 187 9.44 12.32 2.06
CA GLN A 187 10.27 13.53 2.08
C GLN A 187 10.49 14.05 3.50
N LYS A 188 9.42 14.14 4.29
CA LYS A 188 9.47 14.62 5.68
C LYS A 188 10.22 13.66 6.60
N HIS A 189 10.04 12.36 6.39
CA HIS A 189 10.55 11.34 7.29
C HIS A 189 11.89 10.72 6.82
N MET A 190 12.46 11.17 5.69
CA MET A 190 13.64 10.55 5.10
C MET A 190 14.87 10.60 6.00
N ALA A 191 15.12 11.74 6.67
CA ALA A 191 16.25 11.88 7.59
C ALA A 191 16.20 10.83 8.73
N ASN A 192 15.01 10.63 9.30
CA ASN A 192 14.76 9.65 10.35
C ASN A 192 14.93 8.21 9.84
N ILE A 193 14.35 7.91 8.67
CA ILE A 193 14.47 6.59 8.02
C ILE A 193 15.94 6.25 7.75
N LEU A 194 16.70 7.21 7.20
CA LEU A 194 18.13 7.02 6.94
C LEU A 194 18.94 6.88 8.23
N SER A 195 18.61 7.64 9.28
CA SER A 195 19.26 7.50 10.59
C SER A 195 19.01 6.12 11.21
N LEU A 196 17.84 5.52 11.01
CA LEU A 196 17.55 4.14 11.45
C LEU A 196 18.35 3.09 10.67
N LEU A 197 18.73 3.37 9.42
CA LEU A 197 19.53 2.47 8.60
C LEU A 197 21.04 2.73 8.71
N ALA A 198 21.47 3.96 8.98
CA ALA A 198 22.89 4.30 9.01
C ALA A 198 23.62 3.69 10.21
N GLU A 199 24.94 3.63 10.11
CA GLU A 199 25.86 3.21 11.18
C GLU A 199 26.77 4.37 11.57
N PRO A 200 27.11 4.51 12.87
CA PRO A 200 28.12 5.47 13.29
C PRO A 200 29.51 5.01 12.81
N VAL A 201 30.33 5.95 12.34
CA VAL A 201 31.74 5.66 12.02
C VAL A 201 32.54 5.49 13.30
N GLU A 202 33.33 4.41 13.41
CA GLU A 202 34.22 4.22 14.55
C GLU A 202 35.33 5.29 14.57
N GLY A 203 35.36 6.14 15.60
CA GLY A 203 36.49 7.03 15.90
C GLY A 203 36.35 8.50 15.51
N GLU A 204 35.31 8.88 14.77
CA GLU A 204 34.86 10.28 14.62
C GLU A 204 33.52 10.40 15.34
N GLY A 205 33.25 11.52 16.04
CA GLY A 205 32.15 11.62 17.02
C GLY A 205 30.75 11.22 16.50
N GLU A 206 29.78 11.11 17.43
CA GLU A 206 28.39 10.63 17.26
C GLU A 206 27.57 11.25 16.08
N GLU A 207 28.13 12.19 15.33
CA GLU A 207 27.48 12.92 14.23
C GLU A 207 27.85 12.40 12.82
N SER A 208 28.80 11.47 12.69
CA SER A 208 29.20 10.90 11.39
C SER A 208 28.48 9.57 11.10
N LEU A 209 27.26 9.65 10.57
CA LEU A 209 26.47 8.50 10.13
C LEU A 209 26.79 8.14 8.67
N VAL A 210 27.10 6.88 8.40
CA VAL A 210 27.36 6.34 7.05
C VAL A 210 26.38 5.22 6.69
N LEU A 211 26.14 5.06 5.39
CA LEU A 211 25.26 4.05 4.84
C LEU A 211 26.03 3.14 3.88
N THR A 212 25.99 1.84 4.14
CA THR A 212 26.52 0.79 3.25
C THR A 212 25.57 0.52 2.09
N MET A 213 26.08 -0.04 1.00
CA MET A 213 25.26 -0.46 -0.16
C MET A 213 24.12 -1.42 0.24
N ASP A 214 24.39 -2.39 1.10
CA ASP A 214 23.41 -3.37 1.60
C ASP A 214 22.22 -2.68 2.31
N ARG A 215 22.51 -1.87 3.33
CA ARG A 215 21.49 -1.05 4.02
C ARG A 215 20.76 -0.06 3.14
N PHE A 216 21.40 0.45 2.09
CA PHE A 216 20.74 1.31 1.11
C PHE A 216 19.67 0.52 0.32
N GLU A 217 19.92 -0.74 -0.05
CA GLU A 217 18.93 -1.56 -0.77
C GLU A 217 17.63 -1.79 0.03
N HIS A 218 17.69 -1.81 1.36
CA HIS A 218 16.48 -1.92 2.19
C HIS A 218 15.52 -0.74 2.00
N LEU A 219 15.97 0.44 1.55
CA LEU A 219 15.07 1.54 1.15
C LEU A 219 14.18 1.13 -0.02
N GLY A 220 14.58 0.12 -0.81
CA GLY A 220 13.78 -0.52 -1.84
C GLY A 220 12.43 -1.04 -1.33
N PHE A 221 12.29 -1.26 -0.01
CA PHE A 221 11.00 -1.53 0.64
C PHE A 221 9.99 -0.40 0.45
N LEU A 222 10.43 0.87 0.49
CA LEU A 222 9.57 2.05 0.45
C LEU A 222 9.58 2.77 -0.90
N ILE A 223 10.68 2.68 -1.66
CA ILE A 223 10.89 3.44 -2.89
C ILE A 223 11.37 2.54 -4.04
N GLN A 224 11.13 3.00 -5.26
CA GLN A 224 11.65 2.38 -6.48
C GLN A 224 11.96 3.46 -7.53
N PHE A 225 12.86 3.18 -8.46
CA PHE A 225 13.25 4.09 -9.54
C PHE A 225 12.86 3.55 -10.92
N GLY A 226 12.61 4.46 -11.87
CA GLY A 226 12.43 4.18 -13.29
C GLY A 226 10.99 4.25 -13.78
N ASP A 227 10.79 4.34 -15.10
CA ASP A 227 9.45 4.47 -15.74
C ASP A 227 8.88 3.17 -16.32
N LYS A 228 9.68 2.10 -16.39
CA LYS A 228 9.31 0.79 -16.92
C LYS A 228 9.65 -0.24 -15.86
N GLY A 229 8.65 -0.99 -15.40
CA GLY A 229 8.74 -1.93 -14.28
C GLY A 229 9.64 -3.12 -14.56
N PHE A 230 10.93 -2.88 -14.74
CA PHE A 230 11.93 -3.89 -14.46
C PHE A 230 11.99 -4.01 -12.94
N GLU A 231 11.26 -4.97 -12.40
CA GLU A 231 11.38 -5.47 -11.02
C GLU A 231 12.78 -6.05 -10.70
N GLY A 232 13.83 -5.63 -11.42
CA GLY A 232 15.17 -6.22 -11.36
C GLY A 232 16.34 -5.25 -11.35
N SER A 233 16.12 -3.92 -11.39
CA SER A 233 17.22 -2.97 -11.17
C SER A 233 17.33 -2.63 -9.68
N SER A 234 18.42 -3.10 -9.06
CA SER A 234 18.81 -2.78 -7.68
C SER A 234 18.80 -1.27 -7.44
N LEU A 235 18.40 -0.83 -6.25
CA LEU A 235 18.34 0.60 -5.91
C LEU A 235 19.70 1.27 -6.07
N SER A 236 20.76 0.56 -5.69
CA SER A 236 22.16 0.97 -5.83
C SER A 236 22.54 1.35 -7.26
N GLN A 237 21.98 0.68 -8.27
CA GLN A 237 22.25 0.94 -9.69
C GLN A 237 21.64 2.25 -10.17
N SER A 238 20.57 2.70 -9.53
CA SER A 238 19.95 4.00 -9.81
C SER A 238 20.59 5.15 -9.03
N SER A 239 21.48 4.84 -8.07
CA SER A 239 22.15 5.85 -7.25
C SER A 239 23.47 6.32 -7.86
N PRO A 240 23.85 7.60 -7.73
CA PRO A 240 25.13 8.11 -8.24
C PRO A 240 26.33 7.61 -7.42
N PHE A 241 26.10 7.05 -6.23
CA PHE A 241 27.15 6.69 -5.29
C PHE A 241 27.59 5.22 -5.43
N PHE A 242 26.66 4.32 -5.80
CA PHE A 242 26.90 2.88 -5.85
C PHE A 242 26.86 2.27 -7.26
N ALA A 243 26.47 3.02 -8.30
CA ALA A 243 26.23 2.53 -9.66
C ALA A 243 27.43 1.88 -10.40
N ASN A 244 28.64 1.90 -9.82
CA ASN A 244 29.83 1.29 -10.41
C ASN A 244 30.57 0.35 -9.42
N SER A 245 29.88 -0.15 -8.40
CA SER A 245 30.47 -1.02 -7.39
C SER A 245 30.79 -2.39 -8.01
N ASP A 246 32.04 -2.83 -7.88
CA ASP A 246 32.51 -4.14 -8.33
C ASP A 246 32.07 -5.23 -7.33
N PRO A 247 31.52 -6.38 -7.75
CA PRO A 247 31.20 -7.49 -6.86
C PRO A 247 32.37 -7.96 -5.97
N ASP A 248 33.61 -7.81 -6.45
CA ASP A 248 34.82 -8.22 -5.74
C ASP A 248 35.39 -7.12 -4.82
N MET A 249 34.88 -5.89 -4.89
CA MET A 249 35.32 -4.76 -4.05
C MET A 249 34.12 -3.99 -3.48
N PRO A 250 33.82 -4.14 -2.17
CA PRO A 250 32.63 -3.53 -1.58
C PRO A 250 32.68 -2.00 -1.70
N ALA A 251 31.54 -1.42 -2.04
CA ALA A 251 31.42 0.02 -2.20
C ALA A 251 31.76 0.75 -0.89
N VAL A 252 32.45 1.87 -1.00
CA VAL A 252 32.78 2.72 0.15
C VAL A 252 31.48 3.21 0.79
N PRO A 253 31.30 3.09 2.12
CA PRO A 253 30.15 3.64 2.81
C PRO A 253 30.00 5.14 2.53
N VAL A 254 28.76 5.58 2.30
CA VAL A 254 28.45 6.95 1.89
C VAL A 254 27.86 7.70 3.07
N PRO A 255 28.23 8.98 3.31
CA PRO A 255 27.61 9.78 4.37
C PRO A 255 26.08 9.85 4.23
N ALA A 256 25.36 9.60 5.32
CA ALA A 256 23.90 9.58 5.32
C ALA A 256 23.29 10.92 4.89
N ALA A 257 23.94 12.04 5.22
CA ALA A 257 23.54 13.38 4.77
C ALA A 257 23.57 13.52 3.24
N GLN A 258 24.59 12.95 2.58
CA GLN A 258 24.70 13.00 1.13
C GLN A 258 23.60 12.19 0.44
N VAL A 259 23.26 11.02 1.00
CA VAL A 259 22.14 10.19 0.52
C VAL A 259 20.80 10.88 0.75
N HIS A 260 20.62 11.51 1.91
CA HIS A 260 19.43 12.28 2.25
C HIS A 260 19.16 13.40 1.24
N ASP A 261 20.15 14.26 0.98
CA ASP A 261 19.99 15.41 0.10
C ASP A 261 19.65 14.98 -1.34
N TRP A 262 20.28 13.90 -1.80
CA TRP A 262 19.97 13.31 -3.10
C TRP A 262 18.55 12.76 -3.18
N LEU A 263 18.10 11.97 -2.19
CA LEU A 263 16.74 11.41 -2.17
C LEU A 263 15.67 12.50 -2.08
N VAL A 264 15.86 13.51 -1.24
CA VAL A 264 14.93 14.64 -1.12
C VAL A 264 14.84 15.40 -2.45
N GLN A 265 15.95 15.59 -3.16
CA GLN A 265 15.95 16.21 -4.49
C GLN A 265 15.21 15.36 -5.53
N CYS A 266 15.38 14.04 -5.50
CA CYS A 266 14.64 13.11 -6.35
C CYS A 266 13.13 13.19 -6.06
N ILE A 267 12.73 13.18 -4.78
CA ILE A 267 11.32 13.26 -4.37
C ILE A 267 10.71 14.61 -4.78
N ALA A 268 11.42 15.72 -4.57
CA ALA A 268 10.96 17.04 -5.00
C ALA A 268 10.72 17.08 -6.52
N SER A 269 11.64 16.51 -7.31
CA SER A 269 11.50 16.41 -8.76
C SER A 269 10.31 15.55 -9.19
N ALA A 270 10.02 14.46 -8.46
CA ALA A 270 8.86 13.63 -8.71
C ALA A 270 7.53 14.32 -8.35
N LEU A 271 7.50 15.10 -7.26
CA LEU A 271 6.33 15.89 -6.87
C LEU A 271 6.01 16.99 -7.89
N GLU A 272 7.04 17.69 -8.40
CA GLU A 272 6.89 18.64 -9.50
C GLU A 272 6.29 17.95 -10.73
N TYR A 273 6.82 16.77 -11.08
CA TYR A 273 6.36 15.99 -12.22
C TYR A 273 4.88 15.58 -12.12
N ILE A 274 4.45 15.14 -10.92
CA ILE A 274 3.05 14.80 -10.67
C ILE A 274 2.15 16.04 -10.82
N SER A 275 2.57 17.19 -10.28
CA SER A 275 1.86 18.46 -10.37
C SER A 275 1.69 18.94 -11.82
N GLU A 276 2.74 18.84 -12.64
CA GLU A 276 2.71 19.16 -14.07
C GLU A 276 1.75 18.25 -14.85
N ARG A 277 1.74 16.93 -14.56
CA ARG A 277 0.81 15.98 -15.20
C ARG A 277 -0.64 16.23 -14.81
N VAL A 278 -0.93 16.63 -13.57
CA VAL A 278 -2.29 16.90 -13.09
C VAL A 278 -2.84 18.19 -13.70
N SER A 279 -2.05 19.28 -13.70
CA SER A 279 -2.44 20.57 -14.30
C SER A 279 -2.68 20.49 -15.81
N SER A 280 -1.89 19.67 -16.53
CA SER A 280 -2.06 19.43 -17.97
C SER A 280 -3.38 18.73 -18.33
N LYS A 281 -3.95 17.93 -17.40
CA LYS A 281 -5.25 17.26 -17.59
C LYS A 281 -6.45 18.18 -17.32
N GLU A 282 -6.27 19.24 -16.53
CA GLU A 282 -7.32 20.19 -16.18
C GLU A 282 -7.52 21.29 -17.24
N ASN A 283 -6.47 21.60 -18.02
CA ASN A 283 -6.47 22.63 -19.07
C ASN A 283 -6.87 22.16 -20.48
N GLY A 284 -7.57 21.02 -20.62
CA GLY A 284 -8.17 20.62 -21.90
C GLY A 284 -9.31 21.58 -22.30
N PRO A 285 -9.51 21.91 -23.59
CA PRO A 285 -10.43 22.98 -23.98
C PRO A 285 -11.86 22.68 -23.53
N THR A 286 -12.43 23.61 -22.77
CA THR A 286 -13.86 23.75 -22.56
C THR A 286 -14.52 24.06 -23.89
N ASN A 287 -14.93 23.03 -24.63
CA ASN A 287 -15.77 23.22 -25.81
C ASN A 287 -17.15 23.72 -25.37
N ALA A 288 -17.28 25.04 -25.31
CA ALA A 288 -18.54 25.73 -25.49
C ALA A 288 -18.87 25.75 -26.99
N SER A 289 -19.86 24.97 -27.40
CA SER A 289 -20.71 25.31 -28.55
C SER A 289 -21.98 24.44 -28.53
N ASP A 290 -23.11 25.11 -28.39
CA ASP A 290 -24.44 24.66 -28.83
C ASP A 290 -24.38 24.01 -30.22
N GLN A 291 -25.01 22.85 -30.39
CA GLN A 291 -25.65 22.45 -31.64
C GLN A 291 -26.70 21.36 -31.36
N ASP A 292 -27.91 21.62 -31.85
CA ASP A 292 -29.13 20.81 -31.70
C ASP A 292 -29.05 19.40 -32.34
N VAL A 293 -29.85 18.51 -31.74
CA VAL A 293 -30.10 17.05 -31.91
C VAL A 293 -30.34 16.55 -33.36
N PRO A 294 -30.13 15.25 -33.71
CA PRO A 294 -31.12 14.19 -33.40
C PRO A 294 -30.55 12.81 -32.97
N MET A 295 -31.42 12.05 -32.29
CA MET A 295 -31.33 10.66 -31.80
C MET A 295 -30.61 9.64 -32.70
N THR A 296 -29.72 8.82 -32.14
CA THR A 296 -29.61 7.35 -32.39
C THR A 296 -28.68 6.66 -31.39
N ASP A 297 -29.26 5.64 -30.74
CA ASP A 297 -28.73 4.44 -30.05
C ASP A 297 -27.35 4.36 -29.33
N ALA A 298 -27.48 3.95 -28.06
CA ALA A 298 -26.69 2.94 -27.33
C ALA A 298 -25.19 3.17 -27.03
N CYS A 299 -24.96 3.66 -25.80
CA CYS A 299 -23.91 3.25 -24.85
C CYS A 299 -22.55 2.79 -25.40
N THR A 300 -21.65 3.75 -25.63
CA THR A 300 -20.21 3.56 -25.38
C THR A 300 -19.75 4.62 -24.38
N ASN A 301 -19.83 4.30 -23.09
CA ASN A 301 -19.10 5.06 -22.08
C ASN A 301 -17.61 4.81 -22.33
N SER A 302 -16.97 5.77 -23.00
CA SER A 302 -15.52 5.80 -23.20
C SER A 302 -14.82 5.77 -21.83
N VAL A 303 -14.28 4.61 -21.50
CA VAL A 303 -13.34 4.44 -20.38
C VAL A 303 -12.15 5.33 -20.71
N LYS A 304 -12.00 6.46 -20.01
CA LYS A 304 -10.77 7.26 -20.05
C LYS A 304 -9.65 6.42 -19.44
N VAL A 305 -8.94 5.69 -20.29
CA VAL A 305 -7.72 4.95 -19.95
C VAL A 305 -6.65 5.95 -19.55
N SER A 306 -6.32 6.01 -18.26
CA SER A 306 -5.06 6.58 -17.81
C SER A 306 -3.93 5.65 -18.30
N THR A 307 -3.06 6.17 -19.16
CA THR A 307 -1.84 5.48 -19.61
C THR A 307 -0.79 5.52 -18.50
N SER A 308 -0.98 4.69 -17.48
CA SER A 308 0.11 4.21 -16.63
C SER A 308 0.14 2.69 -16.74
N THR A 309 1.22 2.15 -17.29
CA THR A 309 1.47 0.71 -17.42
C THR A 309 1.80 0.03 -16.08
N ARG A 310 1.81 0.77 -14.96
CA ARG A 310 2.36 0.34 -13.66
C ARG A 310 1.43 0.56 -12.46
N GLY A 311 0.30 1.24 -12.66
CA GLY A 311 -0.70 1.41 -11.60
C GLY A 311 -1.56 0.16 -11.45
N PRO A 312 -2.19 -0.05 -10.27
CA PRO A 312 -3.20 -1.09 -10.15
C PRO A 312 -4.26 -0.90 -11.23
N CYS A 313 -4.78 -1.99 -11.76
CA CYS A 313 -5.90 -1.94 -12.69
C CYS A 313 -7.15 -1.51 -11.92
N PHE A 314 -7.69 -0.34 -12.25
CA PHE A 314 -8.87 0.20 -11.58
C PHE A 314 -10.17 -0.28 -12.21
N ILE A 315 -11.12 -0.62 -11.36
CA ILE A 315 -12.52 -0.86 -11.68
C ILE A 315 -13.31 0.06 -10.76
N GLU A 316 -13.76 1.19 -11.27
CA GLU A 316 -14.40 2.21 -10.44
C GLU A 316 -15.77 2.63 -10.97
N GLY A 317 -16.72 2.83 -10.06
CA GLY A 317 -17.98 3.48 -10.37
C GLY A 317 -18.93 2.65 -11.22
N ILE A 318 -18.75 1.32 -11.24
CA ILE A 318 -19.65 0.41 -11.96
C ILE A 318 -20.96 0.34 -11.19
N SER A 319 -22.06 0.61 -11.89
CA SER A 319 -23.39 0.56 -11.30
C SER A 319 -24.36 -0.21 -12.20
N LYS A 320 -25.21 -1.05 -11.59
CA LYS A 320 -26.30 -1.78 -12.27
C LYS A 320 -25.85 -2.56 -13.50
N SER A 321 -24.61 -3.04 -13.47
CA SER A 321 -23.98 -3.71 -14.62
C SER A 321 -22.98 -4.77 -14.16
N SER A 322 -22.66 -5.69 -15.06
CA SER A 322 -21.64 -6.71 -14.85
C SER A 322 -20.36 -6.37 -15.60
N ASN A 323 -19.21 -6.57 -14.98
CA ASN A 323 -17.90 -6.38 -15.60
C ASN A 323 -17.04 -7.62 -15.41
N VAL A 324 -16.41 -8.07 -16.50
CA VAL A 324 -15.47 -9.19 -16.49
C VAL A 324 -14.12 -8.67 -16.97
N LYS A 325 -13.05 -8.98 -16.24
CA LYS A 325 -11.67 -8.75 -16.65
C LYS A 325 -10.90 -10.06 -16.60
N LEU A 326 -10.27 -10.40 -17.72
CA LEU A 326 -9.39 -11.56 -17.85
C LEU A 326 -7.92 -11.17 -17.67
N ALA A 327 -7.05 -12.15 -17.42
CA ALA A 327 -5.61 -11.95 -17.25
C ALA A 327 -4.96 -11.10 -18.36
N SER A 328 -5.39 -11.28 -19.63
CA SER A 328 -4.88 -10.52 -20.78
C SER A 328 -5.22 -9.02 -20.76
N GLU A 329 -6.22 -8.62 -19.97
CA GLU A 329 -6.73 -7.25 -19.92
C GLU A 329 -6.18 -6.45 -18.74
N ILE A 330 -5.56 -7.13 -17.77
CA ILE A 330 -4.99 -6.51 -16.58
C ILE A 330 -3.56 -6.07 -16.89
N LYS A 331 -3.34 -4.76 -16.83
CA LYS A 331 -2.01 -4.17 -16.91
C LYS A 331 -1.44 -4.11 -15.49
N GLY A 332 -0.45 -4.94 -15.20
CA GLY A 332 0.18 -5.04 -13.88
C GLY A 332 -0.35 -6.20 -13.05
N SER A 333 0.15 -6.31 -11.82
CA SER A 333 -0.10 -7.43 -10.91
C SER A 333 -1.01 -7.05 -9.73
N SER A 334 -1.67 -5.88 -9.77
CA SER A 334 -2.58 -5.44 -8.71
C SER A 334 -3.87 -4.85 -9.26
N VAL A 335 -4.96 -4.97 -8.50
CA VAL A 335 -6.30 -4.50 -8.90
C VAL A 335 -6.96 -3.73 -7.76
N LYS A 336 -7.64 -2.62 -8.10
CA LYS A 336 -8.47 -1.85 -7.16
C LYS A 336 -9.91 -1.77 -7.68
N VAL A 337 -10.86 -2.33 -6.94
CA VAL A 337 -12.31 -2.22 -7.18
C VAL A 337 -12.89 -1.19 -6.23
N LEU A 338 -13.36 -0.07 -6.77
CA LEU A 338 -13.74 1.11 -5.98
C LEU A 338 -15.18 1.53 -6.29
N ASN A 339 -15.95 1.87 -5.26
CA ASN A 339 -17.25 2.56 -5.40
C ASN A 339 -18.21 1.90 -6.42
N CYS A 340 -18.29 0.56 -6.39
CA CYS A 340 -19.17 -0.19 -7.29
C CYS A 340 -20.47 -0.60 -6.58
N HIS A 341 -21.60 -0.46 -7.26
CA HIS A 341 -22.93 -0.57 -6.63
C HIS A 341 -23.89 -1.41 -7.46
N GLU A 342 -24.69 -2.28 -6.84
CA GLU A 342 -25.71 -3.09 -7.56
C GLU A 342 -25.11 -3.82 -8.78
N SER A 343 -23.91 -4.40 -8.64
CA SER A 343 -23.08 -4.84 -9.76
C SER A 343 -22.45 -6.21 -9.51
N SER A 344 -22.08 -6.90 -10.59
CA SER A 344 -21.35 -8.18 -10.53
C SER A 344 -20.01 -8.05 -11.23
N ILE A 345 -18.92 -8.15 -10.48
CA ILE A 345 -17.57 -7.89 -10.98
C ILE A 345 -16.77 -9.19 -10.89
N TYR A 346 -16.17 -9.58 -12.02
CA TYR A 346 -15.39 -10.80 -12.15
C TYR A 346 -14.00 -10.44 -12.63
N ILE A 347 -12.98 -10.74 -11.83
CA ILE A 347 -11.58 -10.50 -12.16
C ILE A 347 -10.89 -11.86 -12.15
N LEU A 348 -10.76 -12.48 -13.31
CA LEU A 348 -10.26 -13.86 -13.46
C LEU A 348 -8.80 -13.82 -13.93
N ALA A 349 -7.90 -13.50 -13.01
CA ALA A 349 -6.48 -13.31 -13.29
C ALA A 349 -5.60 -13.62 -12.08
N PRO A 350 -4.31 -13.96 -12.28
CA PRO A 350 -3.32 -14.02 -11.22
C PRO A 350 -2.96 -12.60 -10.77
N LEU A 351 -3.04 -12.33 -9.47
CA LEU A 351 -2.75 -11.03 -8.88
C LEU A 351 -1.75 -11.18 -7.74
N ARG A 352 -0.90 -10.18 -7.52
CA ARG A 352 -0.13 -10.01 -6.27
C ARG A 352 -1.02 -9.40 -5.19
N TYR A 353 -1.71 -8.30 -5.51
CA TYR A 353 -2.56 -7.57 -4.55
C TYR A 353 -3.94 -7.24 -5.11
N ALA A 354 -4.95 -7.22 -4.25
CA ALA A 354 -6.28 -6.73 -4.60
C ALA A 354 -6.89 -5.88 -3.49
N THR A 355 -7.54 -4.79 -3.86
CA THR A 355 -8.26 -3.94 -2.90
C THR A 355 -9.69 -3.72 -3.37
N VAL A 356 -10.66 -3.94 -2.48
CA VAL A 356 -12.08 -3.65 -2.68
C VAL A 356 -12.48 -2.57 -1.69
N TYR A 357 -12.99 -1.45 -2.17
CA TYR A 357 -13.30 -0.29 -1.33
C TYR A 357 -14.64 0.32 -1.69
N GLY A 358 -15.47 0.64 -0.69
CA GLY A 358 -16.67 1.46 -0.88
C GLY A 358 -17.75 0.83 -1.76
N CYS A 359 -17.76 -0.49 -1.92
CA CYS A 359 -18.73 -1.19 -2.77
C CYS A 359 -20.01 -1.53 -1.99
N SER A 360 -21.16 -1.52 -2.65
CA SER A 360 -22.44 -1.89 -2.02
C SER A 360 -23.33 -2.74 -2.90
N ASP A 361 -24.07 -3.68 -2.30
CA ASP A 361 -25.04 -4.53 -3.02
C ASP A 361 -24.41 -5.21 -4.26
N ALA A 362 -23.17 -5.71 -4.11
CA ALA A 362 -22.36 -6.20 -5.21
C ALA A 362 -21.84 -7.61 -4.97
N THR A 363 -21.62 -8.36 -6.05
CA THR A 363 -20.89 -9.64 -6.02
C THR A 363 -19.56 -9.46 -6.72
N ILE A 364 -18.46 -9.72 -6.03
CA ILE A 364 -17.10 -9.49 -6.50
C ILE A 364 -16.34 -10.81 -6.43
N VAL A 365 -15.99 -11.35 -7.60
CA VAL A 365 -15.18 -12.55 -7.75
C VAL A 365 -13.77 -12.13 -8.14
N LEU A 366 -12.81 -12.51 -7.31
CA LEU A 366 -11.39 -12.28 -7.54
C LEU A 366 -10.70 -13.61 -7.87
N GLY A 367 -9.75 -13.56 -8.79
CA GLY A 367 -8.84 -14.64 -9.11
C GLY A 367 -7.85 -14.93 -7.97
N ALA A 368 -6.81 -15.69 -8.25
CA ALA A 368 -5.83 -16.04 -7.23
C ALA A 368 -4.96 -14.83 -6.87
N VAL A 369 -4.83 -14.51 -5.57
CA VAL A 369 -4.08 -13.36 -5.06
C VAL A 369 -2.92 -13.77 -4.14
N GLY A 370 -1.69 -13.69 -4.64
CA GLY A 370 -0.50 -14.28 -3.99
C GLY A 370 0.04 -13.58 -2.75
N LYS A 371 -0.21 -12.27 -2.57
CA LYS A 371 0.30 -11.51 -1.42
C LYS A 371 -0.80 -11.14 -0.43
N ALA A 372 -1.66 -10.19 -0.77
CA ALA A 372 -2.70 -9.73 0.15
C ALA A 372 -3.93 -9.15 -0.55
N VAL A 373 -5.09 -9.40 0.06
CA VAL A 373 -6.37 -8.78 -0.29
C VAL A 373 -6.83 -7.87 0.83
N ARG A 374 -7.33 -6.68 0.49
CA ARG A 374 -7.92 -5.74 1.47
C ARG A 374 -9.34 -5.37 1.05
N VAL A 375 -10.30 -5.52 1.95
CA VAL A 375 -11.71 -5.15 1.73
C VAL A 375 -12.13 -4.13 2.76
N GLU A 376 -12.53 -2.94 2.34
CA GLU A 376 -12.90 -1.85 3.25
C GLU A 376 -14.19 -1.13 2.89
N HIS A 377 -14.91 -0.67 3.92
CA HIS A 377 -16.09 0.20 3.76
C HIS A 377 -17.14 -0.39 2.79
N CYS A 378 -17.34 -1.70 2.81
CA CYS A 378 -18.29 -2.39 1.95
C CYS A 378 -19.58 -2.76 2.70
N GLU A 379 -20.72 -2.73 2.01
CA GLU A 379 -22.04 -3.02 2.59
C GLU A 379 -22.85 -3.99 1.71
N ARG A 380 -23.36 -5.09 2.27
CA ARG A 380 -24.13 -6.11 1.52
C ARG A 380 -23.37 -6.60 0.27
N VAL A 381 -22.09 -6.88 0.42
CA VAL A 381 -21.22 -7.37 -0.65
C VAL A 381 -20.89 -8.85 -0.44
N HIS A 382 -20.93 -9.62 -1.52
CA HIS A 382 -20.37 -10.96 -1.58
C HIS A 382 -18.99 -10.91 -2.21
N VAL A 383 -17.94 -11.26 -1.45
CA VAL A 383 -16.57 -11.34 -1.97
C VAL A 383 -16.14 -12.79 -2.02
N ILE A 384 -15.75 -13.25 -3.21
CA ILE A 384 -15.29 -14.61 -3.45
C ILE A 384 -13.83 -14.53 -3.89
N VAL A 385 -12.90 -15.08 -3.10
CA VAL A 385 -11.46 -14.93 -3.37
C VAL A 385 -10.62 -16.08 -2.84
N ALA A 386 -9.61 -16.46 -3.61
CA ALA A 386 -8.50 -17.30 -3.19
C ALA A 386 -7.25 -16.43 -3.00
N ALA A 387 -6.70 -16.37 -1.78
CA ALA A 387 -5.62 -15.45 -1.48
C ALA A 387 -4.65 -15.98 -0.42
N LYS A 388 -3.43 -15.47 -0.38
CA LYS A 388 -2.50 -15.83 0.71
C LYS A 388 -2.99 -15.26 2.04
N ARG A 389 -3.38 -13.98 2.03
CA ARG A 389 -3.86 -13.20 3.17
C ARG A 389 -5.04 -12.32 2.78
N ILE A 390 -5.99 -12.12 3.71
CA ILE A 390 -7.08 -11.15 3.56
C ILE A 390 -7.24 -10.30 4.83
N CYS A 391 -7.44 -9.00 4.66
CA CYS A 391 -7.81 -8.05 5.71
C CYS A 391 -9.16 -7.41 5.36
N ILE A 392 -10.12 -7.51 6.28
CA ILE A 392 -11.48 -7.00 6.16
C ILE A 392 -11.66 -5.91 7.20
N ALA A 393 -12.05 -4.72 6.77
CA ALA A 393 -12.25 -3.59 7.66
C ALA A 393 -13.51 -2.79 7.39
N ASN A 394 -14.17 -2.31 8.44
CA ASN A 394 -15.31 -1.40 8.35
C ASN A 394 -16.43 -1.91 7.40
N CYS A 395 -16.71 -3.21 7.39
CA CYS A 395 -17.68 -3.85 6.49
C CYS A 395 -18.98 -4.20 7.21
N ARG A 396 -20.12 -4.14 6.50
CA ARG A 396 -21.45 -4.39 7.07
C ARG A 396 -22.26 -5.38 6.22
N GLU A 397 -22.84 -6.39 6.85
CA GLU A 397 -23.72 -7.37 6.22
C GLU A 397 -23.08 -8.04 4.98
N CYS A 398 -21.77 -8.26 5.00
CA CYS A 398 -21.02 -8.86 3.89
C CYS A 398 -20.79 -10.36 4.12
N VAL A 399 -20.73 -11.12 3.03
CA VAL A 399 -20.39 -12.56 3.05
C VAL A 399 -19.10 -12.78 2.27
N PHE A 400 -18.16 -13.47 2.89
CA PHE A 400 -16.83 -13.74 2.36
C PHE A 400 -16.65 -15.23 2.10
N PHE A 401 -16.47 -15.61 0.84
CA PHE A 401 -16.18 -16.98 0.42
C PHE A 401 -14.68 -17.11 0.17
N LEU A 402 -13.97 -17.73 1.10
CA LEU A 402 -12.52 -17.61 1.25
C LEU A 402 -11.79 -18.94 1.02
N GLY A 403 -10.76 -18.88 0.19
CA GLY A 403 -9.71 -19.89 0.08
C GLY A 403 -8.38 -19.27 0.50
N VAL A 404 -8.12 -19.22 1.80
CA VAL A 404 -6.99 -18.43 2.34
C VAL A 404 -5.95 -19.28 3.06
N ASN A 405 -4.67 -19.03 2.78
CA ASN A 405 -3.58 -19.79 3.41
C ASN A 405 -3.24 -19.29 4.83
N GLN A 406 -3.53 -18.02 5.13
CA GLN A 406 -3.42 -17.41 6.45
C GLN A 406 -4.81 -17.06 7.01
N GLN A 407 -4.88 -16.86 8.33
CA GLN A 407 -6.10 -16.46 9.03
C GLN A 407 -6.66 -15.12 8.49
N PRO A 408 -7.97 -15.02 8.17
CA PRO A 408 -8.61 -13.75 7.84
C PRO A 408 -8.48 -12.75 8.98
N LEU A 409 -8.14 -11.50 8.68
CA LEU A 409 -8.05 -10.44 9.68
C LEU A 409 -9.30 -9.57 9.62
N ILE A 410 -9.94 -9.39 10.76
CA ILE A 410 -11.12 -8.54 10.92
C ILE A 410 -10.71 -7.32 11.75
N VAL A 411 -10.83 -6.12 11.19
CA VAL A 411 -10.31 -4.86 11.76
C VAL A 411 -11.38 -3.78 11.75
N GLY A 412 -11.46 -2.94 12.78
CA GLY A 412 -12.37 -1.79 12.80
C GLY A 412 -13.84 -2.17 13.04
N ASP A 413 -14.75 -1.29 12.61
CA ASP A 413 -16.20 -1.38 12.89
C ASP A 413 -16.92 -2.28 11.88
N ASN A 414 -16.95 -3.57 12.17
CA ASN A 414 -17.62 -4.57 11.34
C ASN A 414 -18.95 -5.00 11.95
N HIS A 415 -19.95 -5.26 11.10
CA HIS A 415 -21.28 -5.65 11.55
C HIS A 415 -21.83 -6.82 10.72
N LYS A 416 -22.30 -7.89 11.39
CA LYS A 416 -22.92 -9.07 10.74
C LYS A 416 -22.10 -9.62 9.56
N LEU A 417 -20.80 -9.80 9.76
CA LEU A 417 -19.96 -10.44 8.75
C LEU A 417 -20.14 -11.94 8.76
N GLN A 418 -20.15 -12.54 7.58
CA GLN A 418 -20.17 -13.98 7.42
C GLN A 418 -18.96 -14.49 6.64
N VAL A 419 -18.43 -15.64 7.04
CA VAL A 419 -17.34 -16.34 6.34
C VAL A 419 -17.76 -17.75 5.94
N ALA A 420 -17.33 -18.16 4.76
CA ALA A 420 -17.59 -19.46 4.15
C ALA A 420 -16.35 -19.94 3.42
N PRO A 421 -16.22 -21.26 3.17
CA PRO A 421 -15.17 -21.76 2.30
C PRO A 421 -15.37 -21.27 0.86
N TYR A 422 -14.29 -21.18 0.10
CA TYR A 422 -14.33 -20.87 -1.32
C TYR A 422 -15.28 -21.82 -2.07
N ASN A 423 -16.20 -21.27 -2.86
CA ASN A 423 -17.36 -21.98 -3.40
C ASN A 423 -17.48 -21.88 -4.93
N THR A 424 -16.44 -21.42 -5.63
CA THR A 424 -16.46 -21.23 -7.07
C THR A 424 -15.30 -21.94 -7.75
N PHE A 425 -15.35 -22.06 -9.07
CA PHE A 425 -14.27 -22.61 -9.89
C PHE A 425 -14.33 -21.96 -11.27
N TYR A 426 -13.18 -21.62 -11.83
CA TYR A 426 -13.03 -21.23 -13.23
C TYR A 426 -11.85 -21.99 -13.85
N PRO A 427 -11.84 -22.26 -15.16
CA PRO A 427 -10.90 -23.22 -15.78
C PRO A 427 -9.41 -22.95 -15.54
N GLN A 428 -9.01 -21.70 -15.38
CA GLN A 428 -7.61 -21.28 -15.18
C GLN A 428 -7.21 -21.13 -13.71
N LEU A 429 -8.10 -21.44 -12.76
CA LEU A 429 -7.88 -21.17 -11.34
C LEU A 429 -6.64 -21.90 -10.79
N GLU A 430 -6.44 -23.17 -11.14
CA GLU A 430 -5.31 -23.96 -10.65
C GLU A 430 -3.97 -23.41 -11.14
N GLU A 431 -3.91 -22.99 -12.41
CA GLU A 431 -2.73 -22.36 -13.01
C GLU A 431 -2.44 -21.03 -12.31
N HIS A 432 -3.44 -20.17 -12.14
CA HIS A 432 -3.28 -18.89 -11.44
C HIS A 432 -2.88 -19.08 -9.96
N MET A 433 -3.41 -20.09 -9.27
CA MET A 433 -3.02 -20.42 -7.89
C MET A 433 -1.55 -20.84 -7.82
N SER A 434 -1.10 -21.69 -8.75
CA SER A 434 0.30 -22.12 -8.81
C SER A 434 1.24 -20.97 -9.15
N GLU A 435 0.85 -20.08 -10.05
CA GLU A 435 1.65 -18.92 -10.47
C GLU A 435 1.90 -17.96 -9.31
N VAL A 436 0.88 -17.69 -8.50
CA VAL A 436 0.98 -16.72 -7.39
C VAL A 436 1.28 -17.36 -6.03
N GLY A 437 1.54 -18.67 -6.00
CA GLY A 437 1.99 -19.41 -4.80
C GLY A 437 0.92 -19.73 -3.77
N ILE A 438 -0.35 -19.83 -4.19
CA ILE A 438 -1.47 -20.23 -3.31
C ILE A 438 -1.52 -21.75 -3.20
N LEU A 439 -1.56 -22.24 -1.96
CA LEU A 439 -1.63 -23.67 -1.68
C LEU A 439 -3.10 -24.10 -1.58
N PRO A 440 -3.63 -24.91 -2.53
CA PRO A 440 -5.04 -25.32 -2.49
C PRO A 440 -5.35 -26.26 -1.32
N THR A 441 -4.33 -26.89 -0.73
CA THR A 441 -4.46 -27.82 0.40
C THR A 441 -4.56 -27.13 1.76
N VAL A 442 -4.19 -25.84 1.85
CA VAL A 442 -4.20 -25.08 3.10
C VAL A 442 -5.30 -24.03 3.04
N ASN A 443 -6.35 -24.19 3.84
CA ASN A 443 -7.43 -23.22 3.90
C ASN A 443 -7.83 -22.93 5.35
N ARG A 444 -7.59 -21.70 5.81
CA ARG A 444 -7.82 -21.21 7.19
C ARG A 444 -8.99 -20.22 7.27
N TRP A 445 -9.93 -20.31 6.34
CA TRP A 445 -11.10 -19.41 6.25
C TRP A 445 -11.95 -19.35 7.53
N ASP A 446 -11.95 -20.43 8.32
CA ASP A 446 -12.80 -20.61 9.49
C ASP A 446 -12.14 -20.17 10.82
N GLU A 447 -10.93 -19.62 10.73
CA GLU A 447 -10.13 -19.10 11.85
C GLU A 447 -9.96 -17.56 11.76
N PRO A 448 -11.02 -16.74 11.69
CA PRO A 448 -10.86 -15.29 11.61
C PRO A 448 -10.27 -14.72 12.91
N LEU A 449 -9.23 -13.89 12.78
CA LEU A 449 -8.63 -13.15 13.89
C LEU A 449 -9.18 -11.71 13.89
N ALA A 450 -9.97 -11.39 14.91
CA ALA A 450 -10.44 -10.03 15.15
C ALA A 450 -9.39 -9.23 15.92
N LEU A 451 -8.95 -8.11 15.36
CA LEU A 451 -8.13 -7.12 16.04
C LEU A 451 -9.05 -6.00 16.53
N GLY A 452 -8.92 -5.62 17.80
CA GLY A 452 -9.85 -4.70 18.48
C GLY A 452 -10.04 -3.34 17.80
N MET A 453 -11.07 -2.61 18.22
CA MET A 453 -11.38 -1.26 17.72
C MET A 453 -10.29 -0.27 18.13
N VAL A 454 -9.23 -0.20 17.35
CA VAL A 454 -8.28 0.90 17.38
C VAL A 454 -8.33 1.46 15.98
N ASP A 455 -9.07 2.55 15.81
CA ASP A 455 -8.95 3.33 14.57
C ASP A 455 -7.49 3.81 14.51
N PRO A 456 -6.70 3.39 13.50
CA PRO A 456 -5.32 3.86 13.33
C PRO A 456 -5.22 5.38 13.13
N HIS A 457 -6.35 6.05 12.91
CA HIS A 457 -6.47 7.48 12.72
C HIS A 457 -7.04 8.25 13.91
N ASP A 458 -7.52 7.56 14.95
CA ASP A 458 -7.97 8.21 16.18
C ASP A 458 -6.77 8.59 17.04
N SER A 459 -6.52 9.89 17.17
CA SER A 459 -5.25 10.40 17.69
C SER A 459 -5.25 10.70 19.18
N LEU A 460 -6.26 10.30 19.96
CA LEU A 460 -6.25 10.43 21.42
C LEU A 460 -7.29 9.47 22.03
N SER A 461 -6.87 8.29 22.50
CA SER A 461 -7.66 7.57 23.49
C SER A 461 -7.76 8.43 24.75
N HIS A 462 -8.92 9.04 24.97
CA HIS A 462 -9.21 9.72 26.23
C HIS A 462 -9.08 8.70 27.38
N PRO A 463 -8.50 9.08 28.54
CA PRO A 463 -8.30 8.15 29.68
C PRO A 463 -9.60 7.67 30.34
N ALA A 464 -10.77 8.12 29.86
CA ALA A 464 -12.07 7.82 30.40
C ALA A 464 -12.89 7.05 29.37
N GLY A 465 -12.87 5.72 29.48
CA GLY A 465 -13.83 4.85 28.79
C GLY A 465 -13.30 4.09 27.59
N VAL A 466 -12.19 3.35 27.73
CA VAL A 466 -11.94 2.19 26.87
C VAL A 466 -12.92 1.11 27.35
N SER A 467 -14.15 1.12 26.84
CA SER A 467 -14.89 -0.14 26.83
C SER A 467 -14.11 -1.04 25.87
N ASP A 468 -13.54 -2.12 26.40
CA ASP A 468 -13.05 -3.28 25.62
C ASP A 468 -14.23 -3.86 24.81
N VAL A 469 -14.72 -3.15 23.81
CA VAL A 469 -15.65 -3.69 22.83
C VAL A 469 -14.79 -4.59 21.96
N GLN A 470 -14.80 -5.87 22.28
CA GLN A 470 -14.25 -6.91 21.42
C GLN A 470 -14.82 -6.68 20.02
N ALA A 471 -13.94 -6.48 19.03
CA ALA A 471 -14.37 -6.40 17.64
C ALA A 471 -15.18 -7.65 17.30
N GLU A 472 -16.36 -7.45 16.71
CA GLU A 472 -17.24 -8.56 16.33
C GLU A 472 -16.51 -9.43 15.30
N SER A 473 -16.20 -10.68 15.67
CA SER A 473 -15.62 -11.64 14.73
C SER A 473 -16.68 -12.12 13.75
N ALA A 474 -16.24 -12.57 12.57
CA ALA A 474 -17.14 -13.05 11.53
C ALA A 474 -17.80 -14.39 11.93
N ILE A 475 -19.08 -14.54 11.61
CA ILE A 475 -19.87 -15.75 11.87
C ILE A 475 -19.75 -16.69 10.68
N ARG A 476 -19.73 -18.00 10.89
CA ARG A 476 -19.71 -18.97 9.78
C ARG A 476 -21.08 -18.99 9.08
N VAL A 477 -21.09 -19.01 7.75
CA VAL A 477 -22.32 -19.21 6.98
C VAL A 477 -22.94 -20.56 7.34
N ASP A 478 -24.27 -20.58 7.45
CA ASP A 478 -25.02 -21.81 7.69
C ASP A 478 -24.80 -22.78 6.51
N PRO A 479 -24.43 -24.05 6.76
CA PRO A 479 -24.27 -25.05 5.70
C PRO A 479 -25.48 -25.17 4.76
N ASP A 480 -26.70 -24.93 5.25
CA ASP A 480 -27.92 -24.99 4.44
C ASP A 480 -28.06 -23.79 3.47
N GLN A 481 -27.34 -22.70 3.75
CA GLN A 481 -27.29 -21.50 2.90
C GLN A 481 -26.08 -21.50 1.96
N PHE A 482 -25.18 -22.48 2.10
CA PHE A 482 -23.99 -22.60 1.26
C PHE A 482 -24.34 -23.17 -0.12
N THR A 483 -24.14 -22.37 -1.17
CA THR A 483 -24.34 -22.79 -2.55
C THR A 483 -23.08 -22.58 -3.37
N ASN A 484 -22.78 -23.51 -4.28
CA ASN A 484 -21.72 -23.31 -5.26
C ASN A 484 -22.06 -22.14 -6.18
N PHE A 485 -21.11 -21.24 -6.34
CA PHE A 485 -21.24 -20.07 -7.20
C PHE A 485 -20.64 -20.36 -8.58
N LEU A 486 -21.49 -20.36 -9.60
CA LEU A 486 -21.11 -20.62 -10.98
C LEU A 486 -20.63 -19.31 -11.63
N VAL A 487 -19.39 -19.32 -12.13
CA VAL A 487 -18.77 -18.21 -12.88
C VAL A 487 -18.94 -18.41 -14.37
#